data_AF-A0A0F9MUD6-F1
#
_entry.id   AF-A0A0F9MUD6-F1
#
_cell.length_a   1.000
_cell.length_b   1.000
_cell.length_c   1.000
_cell.angle_alpha   90.00
_cell.angle_beta   90.00
_cell.angle_gamma   90.00
#
_symmetry.space_group_name_H-M   'P 1'
#
loop_
_entity.id
_entity.type
_entity.pdbx_description
1 polymer ?
#
loop_
_entity_poly.entity_id
_entity_poly.type
_entity_poly.pdbx_seq_one_letter_code
_entity_poly.pdbx_strand_id
1 'polypeptide(L)' 'TPKPAIPKKGVSIQIMFPCEDDEGALLIKKRIDEVIKDVTEKRYTFSISEV' A
#
# COMPACT_ATOMS: atom_id res chain seq x y z
N THR A 1 -25.85 -9.15 16.26
CA THR A 1 -24.37 -9.16 16.30
C THR A 1 -23.89 -7.73 16.51
N PRO A 2 -22.90 -7.45 17.36
CA PRO A 2 -22.41 -6.08 17.56
C PRO A 2 -21.83 -5.55 16.24
N LYS A 3 -22.14 -4.30 15.87
CA LYS A 3 -21.53 -3.66 14.69
C LYS A 3 -20.04 -3.44 14.95
N PRO A 4 -19.14 -3.73 13.98
CA PRO A 4 -17.72 -3.39 14.10
C PRO A 4 -17.57 -1.89 14.37
N ALA A 5 -16.65 -1.51 15.26
CA ALA A 5 -16.38 -0.11 15.55
C ALA A 5 -15.88 0.59 14.28
N ILE A 6 -16.59 1.62 13.82
CA ILE A 6 -16.20 2.40 12.64
C ILE A 6 -14.89 3.12 12.96
N PRO A 7 -13.84 3.01 12.11
CA PRO A 7 -12.57 3.68 12.34
C PRO A 7 -12.77 5.20 12.42
N LYS A 8 -12.17 5.83 13.44
CA LYS A 8 -12.36 7.27 13.74
C LYS A 8 -11.47 8.20 12.91
N LYS A 9 -10.45 7.66 12.23
CA LYS A 9 -9.44 8.43 11.47
C LYS A 9 -8.99 7.61 10.26
N GLY A 10 -8.83 8.26 9.12
CA GLY A 10 -8.16 7.70 7.95
C GLY A 10 -6.70 8.14 7.92
N VAL A 11 -5.81 7.27 7.45
CA VAL A 11 -4.39 7.59 7.19
C VAL A 11 -4.12 7.28 5.72
N SER A 12 -3.46 8.21 5.02
CA SER A 12 -3.03 8.04 3.63
C SER A 12 -1.52 8.21 3.55
N ILE A 13 -0.86 7.33 2.82
CA ILE A 13 0.57 7.36 2.55
C ILE A 13 0.74 7.24 1.04
N GLN A 14 1.45 8.21 0.45
CA GLN A 14 1.82 8.20 -0.97
C GLN A 14 3.35 8.18 -1.07
N ILE A 15 3.88 7.22 -1.82
CA ILE A 15 5.32 6.99 -1.97
C ILE A 15 5.64 7.06 -3.46
N MET A 16 6.60 7.90 -3.86
CA MET A 16 7.15 7.97 -5.21
C MET A 16 8.66 7.85 -5.14
N PHE A 17 9.24 7.01 -5.99
CA PHE A 17 10.68 6.77 -6.06
C PHE A 17 11.06 6.41 -7.51
N PRO A 18 12.26 6.75 -7.97
CA PRO A 18 12.76 6.27 -9.25
C PRO A 18 13.01 4.76 -9.16
N CYS A 19 12.66 4.04 -10.21
CA CYS A 19 12.93 2.61 -10.33
C CYS A 19 13.57 2.33 -11.69
N GLU A 20 14.57 1.45 -11.72
CA GLU A 20 15.31 1.12 -12.94
C GLU A 20 14.53 0.15 -13.84
N ASP A 21 13.76 -0.75 -13.23
CA ASP A 21 12.98 -1.77 -13.91
C ASP A 21 11.71 -2.16 -13.12
N ASP A 22 10.83 -2.91 -13.78
CA ASP A 22 9.59 -3.40 -13.19
C ASP A 22 9.83 -4.38 -12.05
N GLU A 23 10.92 -5.16 -12.10
CA GLU A 23 11.23 -6.18 -11.08
C GLU A 23 11.55 -5.53 -9.73
N GLY A 24 12.36 -4.47 -9.73
CA GLY A 24 12.65 -3.65 -8.56
C GLY A 24 11.39 -3.03 -7.97
N ALA A 25 10.50 -2.53 -8.83
CA ALA A 25 9.24 -1.94 -8.40
C ALA A 25 8.33 -2.97 -7.71
N LEU A 26 8.24 -4.18 -8.27
CA LEU A 26 7.48 -5.30 -7.70
C LEU A 26 8.09 -5.82 -6.39
N LEU A 27 9.42 -5.84 -6.25
CA LEU A 27 10.08 -6.23 -5.00
C LEU A 27 9.75 -5.26 -3.87
N ILE A 28 9.75 -3.95 -4.14
CA ILE A 28 9.36 -2.93 -3.16
C ILE A 28 7.89 -3.06 -2.80
N LYS A 29 7.01 -3.24 -3.79
CA LYS A 29 5.58 -3.51 -3.54
C LYS A 29 5.39 -4.68 -2.58
N LYS A 30 6.07 -5.81 -2.84
CA LYS A 30 6.01 -7.00 -1.97
C LYS A 30 6.43 -6.70 -0.54
N ARG A 31 7.49 -5.91 -0.34
CA ARG A 31 7.93 -5.50 1.01
C ARG A 31 6.90 -4.62 1.70
N ILE A 32 6.28 -3.69 0.99
CA ILE A 32 5.20 -2.85 1.53
C ILE A 32 4.02 -3.74 1.95
N ASP A 33 3.60 -4.67 1.09
CA ASP A 33 2.51 -5.60 1.35
C ASP A 33 2.74 -6.42 2.63
N GLU A 34 3.96 -6.92 2.83
CA GLU A 34 4.34 -7.66 4.06
C GLU A 34 4.25 -6.79 5.32
N VAL A 35 4.64 -5.52 5.24
CA VAL A 35 4.59 -4.59 6.39
C VAL A 35 3.15 -4.26 6.76
N ILE A 36 2.25 -4.15 5.77
CA ILE A 36 0.85 -3.75 5.98
C ILE A 36 -0.12 -4.95 5.98
N LYS A 37 0.38 -6.18 6.04
CA LYS A 37 -0.45 -7.40 5.90
C LYS A 37 -1.60 -7.45 6.90
N ASP A 38 -1.37 -6.96 8.12
CA ASP A 38 -2.34 -6.98 9.23
C ASP A 38 -3.26 -5.74 9.26
N VAL A 39 -3.08 -4.78 8.34
CA VAL A 39 -3.99 -3.63 8.21
C VAL A 39 -5.30 -4.10 7.57
N THR A 40 -6.36 -4.12 8.37
CA THR A 40 -7.73 -4.43 7.94
C THR A 40 -8.31 -3.30 7.10
N GLU A 41 -9.07 -3.64 6.06
CA GLU A 41 -9.71 -2.67 5.14
C GLU A 41 -8.74 -1.75 4.39
N LYS A 42 -7.46 -2.16 4.24
CA LYS A 42 -6.48 -1.39 3.47
C LYS A 42 -6.93 -1.18 2.02
N ARG A 43 -6.78 0.05 1.54
CA ARG A 43 -6.92 0.43 0.14
C ARG A 43 -5.70 1.26 -0.23
N TYR A 44 -4.92 0.77 -1.19
CA TYR A 44 -3.83 1.54 -1.77
C TYR A 44 -3.73 1.22 -3.26
N THR A 45 -3.19 2.16 -4.02
CA THR A 45 -2.97 2.00 -5.46
C THR A 45 -1.47 1.84 -5.70
N PHE A 46 -1.11 0.86 -6.52
CA PHE A 46 0.24 0.70 -7.04
C PHE A 46 0.21 0.99 -8.53
N SER A 47 1.08 1.89 -8.99
CA SER A 47 1.22 2.27 -10.39
C SER A 47 2.69 2.46 -10.72
N ILE A 48 3.14 1.84 -11.82
CA ILE A 48 4.42 2.13 -12.45
C ILE A 48 4.10 3.06 -13.61
N SER A 49 4.76 4.21 -13.66
CA SER A 49 4.64 5.16 -14.77
C SER A 49 5.99 5.21 -15.48
N GLU A 50 5.97 5.11 -16.80
CA GLU A 50 7.14 5.43 -17.62
C GLU A 50 7.43 6.93 -17.49
N VAL A 51 8.71 7.30 -17.38
CA VAL A 51 9.17 8.69 -17.30
C VAL A 51 9.59 9.18 -18.68
#